data_AF-A0A1I7TY50-F1
#
_entry.id   AF-A0A1I7TY50-F1
#
_cell.length_a   1.000
_cell.length_b   1.000
_cell.length_c   1.000
_cell.angle_alpha   90.00
_cell.angle_beta   90.00
_cell.angle_gamma   90.00
#
_symmetry.space_group_name_H-M   'P 1'
#
loop_
_entity.id
_entity.type
_entity.pdbx_description
1 polymer ?
#
loop_
_entity_poly.entity_id
_entity_poly.type
_entity_poly.pdbx_seq_one_letter_code
_entity_poly.pdbx_strand_id
1 'polypeptide(L)'
;MNPMEKHNSLRHEDSEFEMNPMTLWRLIRKLDRIHKHVAIICFIINFFHFLVLTRERLRLDFAYLVLLTISFFNLIMSIGELFPIILESNIIYQIQVDCVGGRPYYHRLAVLCCNVASRISRQSSLFLTAFLALFRILCLFSPMNGWIRVFRKLSFKLIIFICSILLTSLYYPYFSSTQLVRSQGCEYNKQTTYKRFDIEFDKETGKVYTMIDGYSSIGFSILFISEMISLYSKKNHPIMLSKYKKDK
;
A
#
# COMPACT_ATOMS: atom_id res chain seq x y z
N MET A 1 -64.06 -34.44 -3.30
CA MET A 1 -62.62 -34.51 -3.64
C MET A 1 -61.93 -33.47 -2.76
N ASN A 2 -61.03 -33.94 -1.90
CA ASN A 2 -60.52 -33.29 -0.69
C ASN A 2 -59.25 -32.43 -1.00
N PRO A 3 -58.54 -31.82 -0.02
CA PRO A 3 -58.12 -30.41 -0.01
C PRO A 3 -56.57 -30.27 0.05
N MET A 4 -56.05 -29.10 0.46
CA MET A 4 -54.73 -28.90 1.12
C MET A 4 -53.49 -29.11 0.22
N GLU A 5 -52.32 -28.49 0.37
CA GLU A 5 -51.73 -27.49 1.26
C GLU A 5 -50.33 -27.20 0.67
N LYS A 6 -49.75 -26.03 0.96
CA LYS A 6 -48.31 -25.77 1.13
C LYS A 6 -47.29 -26.40 0.15
N HIS A 7 -46.60 -25.52 -0.57
CA HIS A 7 -45.19 -25.23 -0.28
C HIS A 7 -44.78 -23.91 -0.98
N ASN A 8 -44.91 -22.78 -0.29
CA ASN A 8 -43.74 -21.98 0.04
C ASN A 8 -42.48 -22.84 0.26
N SER A 9 -41.42 -22.58 -0.49
CA SER A 9 -40.25 -21.86 0.04
C SER A 9 -39.00 -22.08 -0.84
N LEU A 10 -38.24 -20.99 -0.99
CA LEU A 10 -36.78 -20.98 -1.12
C LEU A 10 -36.17 -21.58 -2.40
N ARG A 11 -35.86 -20.70 -3.36
CA ARG A 11 -34.44 -20.56 -3.73
C ARG A 11 -34.15 -19.19 -4.37
N HIS A 12 -33.58 -18.33 -3.52
CA HIS A 12 -32.64 -17.26 -3.80
C HIS A 12 -32.81 -16.43 -5.08
N GLU A 13 -33.27 -15.19 -4.86
CA GLU A 13 -32.76 -14.01 -5.54
C GLU A 13 -31.22 -13.99 -5.47
N ASP A 14 -30.57 -14.66 -6.42
CA ASP A 14 -29.24 -14.23 -6.83
C ASP A 14 -29.46 -12.94 -7.62
N SER A 15 -29.52 -11.82 -6.90
CA SER A 15 -29.33 -10.50 -7.47
C SER A 15 -27.89 -10.42 -7.95
N GLU A 16 -27.64 -11.06 -9.10
CA GLU A 16 -26.42 -10.90 -9.86
C GLU A 16 -26.36 -9.42 -10.21
N PHE A 17 -25.58 -8.68 -9.41
CA PHE A 17 -25.33 -7.27 -9.61
C PHE A 17 -24.50 -7.17 -10.90
N GLU A 18 -25.17 -7.24 -12.06
CA GLU A 18 -24.58 -7.02 -13.38
C GLU A 18 -24.20 -5.55 -13.48
N MET A 19 -23.08 -5.21 -12.86
CA MET A 19 -22.45 -3.92 -13.02
C MET A 19 -22.01 -3.81 -14.47
N ASN A 20 -22.70 -2.96 -15.23
CA ASN A 20 -22.41 -2.74 -16.64
C ASN A 20 -20.88 -2.50 -16.83
N PRO A 21 -20.20 -3.33 -17.63
CA PRO A 21 -18.74 -3.32 -17.74
C PRO A 21 -18.22 -1.96 -18.24
N MET A 22 -19.01 -1.23 -19.02
CA MET A 22 -18.64 0.10 -19.50
C MET A 22 -18.63 1.15 -18.38
N THR A 23 -19.53 1.03 -17.40
CA THR A 23 -19.57 1.92 -16.23
C THR A 23 -18.39 1.64 -15.31
N LEU A 24 -18.06 0.36 -15.09
CA LEU A 24 -16.88 -0.08 -14.34
C LEU A 24 -15.58 0.48 -14.94
N TRP A 25 -15.42 0.37 -16.26
CA TRP A 25 -14.25 0.92 -16.96
C TRP A 25 -14.09 2.44 -16.83
N ARG A 26 -15.20 3.19 -16.81
CA ARG A 26 -15.17 4.64 -16.58
C ARG A 26 -14.76 4.97 -15.14
N LEU A 27 -15.27 4.21 -14.17
CA LEU A 27 -14.92 4.38 -12.75
C LEU A 27 -13.45 4.09 -12.50
N ILE A 28 -12.92 2.97 -13.02
CA ILE A 28 -11.51 2.61 -12.89
C ILE A 28 -10.60 3.70 -13.45
N ARG A 29 -10.91 4.26 -14.63
CA ARG A 29 -10.12 5.35 -15.22
C ARG A 29 -10.16 6.63 -14.38
N LYS A 30 -11.31 6.97 -13.78
CA LYS A 30 -11.41 8.13 -12.88
C LYS A 30 -10.58 7.90 -11.61
N LEU A 31 -10.69 6.72 -11.00
CA LEU A 31 -9.94 6.34 -9.81
C LEU A 31 -8.43 6.35 -10.07
N ASP A 32 -7.97 5.81 -11.20
CA ASP A 32 -6.56 5.85 -11.60
C ASP A 32 -6.03 7.29 -11.71
N ARG A 33 -6.81 8.19 -12.33
CA ARG A 33 -6.43 9.61 -12.41
C ARG A 33 -6.33 10.24 -11.03
N ILE A 34 -7.30 10.00 -10.16
CA ILE A 34 -7.30 10.53 -8.78
C ILE A 34 -6.08 9.97 -8.03
N HIS A 35 -5.81 8.67 -8.15
CA HIS A 35 -4.69 8.00 -7.51
C HIS A 35 -3.35 8.66 -7.88
N LYS A 36 -3.15 8.99 -9.16
CA LYS A 36 -1.94 9.71 -9.63
C LYS A 36 -1.78 11.09 -8.98
N HIS A 37 -2.85 11.85 -8.82
CA HIS A 37 -2.80 13.15 -8.16
C HIS A 37 -2.50 13.01 -6.66
N VAL A 38 -3.12 12.02 -6.01
CA VAL A 38 -2.87 11.69 -4.61
C VAL A 38 -1.41 11.28 -4.40
N ALA A 39 -0.82 10.49 -5.30
CA ALA A 39 0.59 10.10 -5.22
C ALA A 39 1.55 11.30 -5.23
N ILE A 40 1.27 12.33 -6.04
CA ILE A 40 2.06 13.58 -6.06
C ILE A 40 1.94 14.33 -4.72
N ILE A 41 0.72 14.47 -4.20
CA ILE A 41 0.48 15.14 -2.92
C ILE A 41 1.17 14.38 -1.78
N CYS A 42 1.03 13.05 -1.77
CA CYS A 42 1.71 12.18 -0.81
C CYS A 42 3.23 12.34 -0.89
N PHE A 43 3.81 12.43 -2.09
CA PHE A 43 5.24 12.67 -2.24
C PHE A 43 5.66 13.97 -1.57
N ILE A 44 4.98 15.09 -1.86
CA ILE A 44 5.33 16.41 -1.30
C ILE A 44 5.22 16.42 0.22
N ILE A 45 4.12 15.89 0.78
CA ILE A 45 3.89 15.84 2.22
C ILE A 45 4.95 14.99 2.92
N ASN A 46 5.20 13.77 2.42
CA ASN A 46 6.19 12.88 3.03
C ASN A 46 7.63 13.39 2.85
N PHE A 47 7.91 14.11 1.77
CA PHE A 47 9.21 14.76 1.56
C PHE A 47 9.46 15.83 2.61
N PHE A 48 8.47 16.69 2.86
CA PHE A 48 8.55 17.69 3.92
C PHE A 48 8.73 17.05 5.30
N HIS A 49 7.92 16.03 5.64
CA HIS A 49 8.08 15.30 6.90
C HIS A 49 9.47 14.68 7.05
N PHE A 50 10.00 14.06 6.00
CA PHE A 50 11.33 13.48 6.01
C PHE A 50 12.40 14.53 6.29
N LEU A 51 12.34 15.70 5.64
CA LEU A 51 13.29 16.80 5.87
C LEU A 51 13.23 17.33 7.31
N VAL A 52 12.03 17.51 7.87
CA VAL A 52 11.85 18.03 9.23
C VAL A 52 12.33 17.02 10.27
N LEU A 53 11.97 15.74 10.11
CA LEU A 53 12.29 14.68 11.08
C LEU A 53 13.77 14.24 11.05
N THR A 54 14.50 14.56 9.98
CA THR A 54 15.94 14.28 9.88
C THR A 54 16.78 15.14 10.82
N ARG A 55 16.23 16.25 11.34
CA ARG A 55 16.92 17.16 12.28
C ARG A 55 17.36 16.42 13.55
N GLU A 56 18.61 16.61 13.95
CA GLU A 56 19.28 15.84 15.00
C GLU A 56 18.50 15.77 16.32
N ARG A 57 17.90 16.88 16.75
CA ARG A 57 17.15 16.98 18.01
C ARG A 57 15.92 16.08 18.09
N LEU A 58 15.28 15.77 16.95
CA LEU A 58 14.08 14.92 16.92
C LEU A 58 14.42 13.42 16.88
N ARG A 59 15.63 13.04 16.44
CA ARG A 59 16.06 11.64 16.30
C ARG A 59 16.33 10.92 17.64
N LEU A 60 16.19 11.63 18.76
CA LEU A 60 16.38 11.07 20.09
C LEU A 60 15.13 10.34 20.61
N ASP A 61 13.95 10.66 20.07
CA ASP A 61 12.71 9.96 20.41
C ASP A 61 12.49 8.79 19.45
N PHE A 62 12.16 7.63 20.03
CA PHE A 62 11.77 6.44 19.29
C PHE A 62 10.58 6.71 18.36
N ALA A 63 9.57 7.46 18.80
CA ALA A 63 8.39 7.72 18.00
C ALA A 63 8.72 8.56 16.75
N TYR A 64 9.60 9.55 16.87
CA TYR A 64 10.02 10.37 15.74
C TYR A 64 10.90 9.59 14.76
N LEU A 65 11.74 8.68 15.25
CA LEU A 65 12.49 7.75 14.41
C LEU A 65 11.56 6.83 13.61
N VAL A 66 10.53 6.26 14.23
CA VAL A 66 9.52 5.43 13.52
C VAL A 66 8.80 6.26 12.45
N LEU A 67 8.38 7.49 12.78
CA LEU A 67 7.75 8.41 11.82
C LEU A 67 8.66 8.79 10.66
N LEU A 68 9.97 8.96 10.90
CA LEU A 68 10.95 9.23 9.85
C LEU A 68 11.02 8.05 8.86
N THR A 69 11.04 6.82 9.37
CA THR A 69 11.08 5.60 8.55
C THR A 69 9.77 5.40 7.78
N ILE A 70 8.62 5.65 8.40
CA ILE A 70 7.31 5.65 7.71
C ILE A 70 7.34 6.65 6.54
N SER A 71 7.81 7.87 6.79
CA SER A 71 7.91 8.91 5.76
C SER A 71 8.84 8.50 4.62
N PHE A 72 9.96 7.85 4.93
CA PHE A 72 10.90 7.31 3.94
C PHE A 72 10.27 6.22 3.06
N PHE A 73 9.57 5.24 3.64
CA PHE A 73 8.87 4.22 2.86
C PHE A 73 7.75 4.82 2.01
N ASN A 74 7.00 5.80 2.54
CA ASN A 74 6.00 6.50 1.75
C ASN A 74 6.61 7.25 0.55
N LEU A 75 7.83 7.80 0.69
CA LEU A 75 8.56 8.40 -0.43
C LEU A 75 8.92 7.37 -1.50
N ILE A 76 9.48 6.21 -1.11
CA ILE A 76 9.80 5.14 -2.08
C ILE A 76 8.52 4.70 -2.81
N MET A 77 7.42 4.52 -2.08
CA MET A 77 6.12 4.17 -2.65
C MET A 77 5.67 5.23 -3.67
N SER A 78 5.65 6.51 -3.30
CA SER A 78 5.24 7.57 -4.21
C SER A 78 6.16 7.68 -5.44
N ILE A 79 7.47 7.48 -5.28
CA ILE A 79 8.41 7.43 -6.41
C ILE A 79 8.07 6.27 -7.33
N GLY A 80 7.85 5.07 -6.80
CA GLY A 80 7.56 3.90 -7.64
C GLY A 80 6.23 4.01 -8.39
N GLU A 81 5.24 4.75 -7.87
CA GLU A 81 3.99 5.07 -8.59
C GLU A 81 4.17 6.17 -9.66
N LEU A 82 5.07 7.13 -9.43
CA LEU A 82 5.31 8.23 -10.37
C LEU A 82 6.30 7.86 -11.48
N PHE A 83 7.22 6.94 -11.22
CA PHE A 83 8.29 6.57 -12.16
C PHE A 83 7.79 6.04 -13.52
N PRO A 84 6.75 5.17 -13.59
CA PRO A 84 6.18 4.73 -14.86
C PRO A 84 5.64 5.89 -15.70
N ILE A 85 5.03 6.89 -15.05
CA ILE A 85 4.47 8.08 -15.71
C ILE A 85 5.60 8.90 -16.35
N ILE A 86 6.72 9.06 -15.63
CA ILE A 86 7.91 9.74 -16.14
C ILE A 86 8.50 8.96 -17.32
N LEU A 87 8.60 7.65 -17.23
CA LEU A 87 9.08 6.82 -18.34
C LEU A 87 8.18 6.91 -19.59
N GLU A 88 6.88 7.11 -19.41
CA GLU A 88 5.93 7.26 -20.51
C GLU A 88 5.85 8.68 -21.09
N SER A 89 6.51 9.67 -20.47
CA SER A 89 6.45 11.08 -20.87
C SER A 89 7.22 11.44 -22.15
N ASN A 90 7.68 10.44 -22.93
CA ASN A 90 8.54 10.59 -24.11
C ASN A 90 9.89 11.32 -23.87
N ILE A 91 10.24 11.62 -22.61
CA ILE A 91 11.50 12.28 -22.25
C ILE A 91 12.69 11.31 -22.39
N ILE A 92 12.52 10.06 -21.96
CA ILE A 92 13.61 9.06 -21.89
C ILE A 92 13.73 8.30 -23.21
N TYR A 93 12.60 7.96 -23.83
CA TYR A 93 12.55 7.34 -25.14
C TYR A 93 11.22 7.64 -25.81
N GLN A 94 11.19 7.65 -27.14
CA GLN A 94 9.97 7.86 -27.91
C GLN A 94 9.17 6.57 -27.98
N ILE A 95 7.92 6.60 -27.51
CA ILE A 95 6.98 5.49 -27.68
C ILE A 95 6.49 5.50 -29.12
N GLN A 96 6.85 4.47 -29.88
CA GLN A 96 6.39 4.31 -31.26
C GLN A 96 4.91 3.92 -31.26
N VAL A 97 4.06 4.83 -31.76
CA VAL A 97 2.59 4.73 -31.74
C VAL A 97 2.07 3.59 -32.61
N ASP A 98 2.87 3.15 -33.58
CA ASP A 98 2.47 2.23 -34.64
C ASP A 98 2.38 0.76 -34.23
N CYS A 99 2.83 0.40 -33.02
CA CYS A 99 2.74 -0.97 -32.52
C CYS A 99 1.92 -1.02 -31.22
N VAL A 100 0.91 -1.89 -31.19
CA VAL A 100 0.13 -2.17 -29.97
C VAL A 100 0.96 -3.08 -29.06
N GLY A 101 1.40 -2.56 -27.92
CA GLY A 101 2.07 -3.35 -26.88
C GLY A 101 3.59 -3.48 -27.04
N GLY A 102 4.23 -3.88 -25.94
CA GLY A 102 5.68 -3.96 -25.83
C GLY A 102 6.36 -2.64 -25.49
N ARG A 103 7.30 -2.70 -24.55
CA ARG A 103 8.19 -1.58 -24.15
C ARG A 103 9.64 -2.05 -24.16
N PRO A 104 10.64 -1.16 -24.18
CA PRO A 104 12.03 -1.61 -24.15
C PRO A 104 12.33 -2.36 -22.84
N TYR A 105 13.32 -3.25 -22.87
CA TYR A 105 13.68 -4.09 -21.73
C TYR A 105 13.88 -3.28 -20.44
N TYR A 106 14.67 -2.21 -20.51
CA TYR A 106 14.96 -1.36 -19.35
C TYR A 106 13.70 -0.69 -18.78
N HIS A 107 12.73 -0.32 -19.63
CA HIS A 107 11.47 0.25 -19.16
C HIS A 107 10.68 -0.79 -18.37
N ARG A 108 10.52 -2.01 -18.91
CA ARG A 108 9.77 -3.07 -18.23
C ARG A 108 10.45 -3.49 -16.92
N LEU A 109 11.77 -3.64 -16.93
CA LEU A 109 12.54 -3.96 -15.74
C LEU A 109 12.40 -2.86 -14.69
N ALA A 110 12.52 -1.59 -15.07
CA ALA A 110 12.39 -0.49 -14.13
C ALA A 110 10.98 -0.36 -13.55
N VAL A 111 9.93 -0.49 -14.38
CA VAL A 111 8.53 -0.52 -13.91
C VAL A 111 8.30 -1.70 -12.95
N LEU A 112 8.85 -2.89 -13.25
CA LEU A 112 8.76 -4.04 -12.37
C LEU A 112 9.45 -3.77 -11.02
N CYS A 113 10.69 -3.27 -11.03
CA CYS A 113 11.41 -2.90 -9.82
C CYS A 113 10.65 -1.85 -9.00
N CYS A 114 10.12 -0.81 -9.64
CA CYS A 114 9.31 0.22 -9.00
C CYS A 114 8.04 -0.35 -8.38
N ASN A 115 7.30 -1.21 -9.09
CA ASN A 115 6.09 -1.84 -8.57
C ASN A 115 6.38 -2.71 -7.35
N VAL A 116 7.45 -3.50 -7.38
CA VAL A 116 7.86 -4.32 -6.23
C VAL A 116 8.30 -3.44 -5.05
N ALA A 117 9.13 -2.43 -5.31
CA ALA A 117 9.57 -1.48 -4.29
C ALA A 117 8.39 -0.73 -3.65
N SER A 118 7.40 -0.29 -4.44
CA SER A 118 6.18 0.36 -3.95
C SER A 118 5.36 -0.56 -3.06
N ARG A 119 5.18 -1.83 -3.45
CA ARG A 119 4.42 -2.81 -2.65
C ARG A 119 5.10 -3.09 -1.31
N ILE A 120 6.41 -3.36 -1.32
CA ILE A 120 7.19 -3.59 -0.09
C ILE A 120 7.12 -2.35 0.82
N SER A 121 7.29 -1.17 0.23
CA SER A 121 7.29 0.09 0.99
C SER A 121 5.92 0.40 1.59
N ARG A 122 4.84 0.15 0.84
CA ARG A 122 3.47 0.31 1.33
C ARG A 122 3.21 -0.59 2.54
N GLN A 123 3.52 -1.89 2.45
CA GLN A 123 3.31 -2.79 3.58
C GLN A 123 4.18 -2.45 4.78
N SER A 124 5.44 -2.07 4.54
CA SER A 124 6.37 -1.63 5.59
C SER A 124 5.81 -0.42 6.35
N SER A 125 5.31 0.57 5.62
CA SER A 125 4.70 1.77 6.18
C SER A 125 3.45 1.45 7.01
N LEU A 126 2.56 0.59 6.50
CA LEU A 126 1.35 0.15 7.22
C LEU A 126 1.70 -0.60 8.51
N PHE A 127 2.63 -1.54 8.44
CA PHE A 127 3.07 -2.31 9.61
C PHE A 127 3.71 -1.40 10.67
N LEU A 128 4.60 -0.49 10.27
CA LEU A 128 5.23 0.46 11.19
C LEU A 128 4.23 1.42 11.82
N THR A 129 3.20 1.83 11.08
CA THR A 129 2.13 2.69 11.59
C THR A 129 1.30 1.97 12.66
N ALA A 130 0.85 0.74 12.37
CA ALA A 130 0.12 -0.08 13.34
C ALA A 130 0.98 -0.38 14.57
N PHE A 131 2.26 -0.69 14.38
CA PHE A 131 3.21 -0.90 15.46
C PHE A 131 3.38 0.36 16.34
N LEU A 132 3.51 1.55 15.74
CA LEU A 132 3.62 2.82 16.47
C LEU A 132 2.35 3.10 17.29
N ALA A 133 1.18 2.83 16.72
CA ALA A 133 -0.09 3.02 17.41
C ALA A 133 -0.26 2.08 18.60
N LEU A 134 0.01 0.78 18.42
CA LEU A 134 0.03 -0.21 19.50
C LEU A 134 1.02 0.19 20.59
N PHE A 135 2.23 0.63 20.21
CA PHE A 135 3.24 1.09 21.15
C PHE A 135 2.75 2.27 21.98
N ARG A 136 2.07 3.25 21.36
CA ARG A 136 1.46 4.39 22.08
C ARG A 136 0.38 3.94 23.05
N ILE A 137 -0.48 3.01 22.65
CA ILE A 137 -1.51 2.44 23.52
C ILE A 137 -0.87 1.76 24.73
N LEU A 138 0.14 0.91 24.52
CA LEU A 138 0.86 0.22 25.59
C LEU A 138 1.55 1.18 26.57
N CYS A 139 2.15 2.26 26.06
CA CYS A 139 2.76 3.29 26.90
C CYS A 139 1.73 4.03 27.78
N LEU A 140 0.50 4.22 27.28
CA LEU A 140 -0.58 4.86 28.04
C LEU A 140 -1.14 3.94 29.13
N PHE A 141 -1.29 2.64 28.85
CA PHE A 141 -1.84 1.68 29.80
C PHE A 141 -0.85 1.22 30.87
N SER A 142 0.45 1.23 30.60
CA SER A 142 1.45 0.68 31.53
C SER A 142 2.76 1.46 31.54
N PRO A 143 2.76 2.73 32.00
CA PRO A 143 3.94 3.61 31.98
C PRO A 143 5.14 3.07 32.79
N MET A 144 4.93 2.17 33.75
CA MET A 144 5.97 1.62 34.62
C MET A 144 6.43 0.20 34.27
N ASN A 145 5.92 -0.42 33.20
CA ASN A 145 6.34 -1.77 32.86
C ASN A 145 7.81 -1.80 32.36
N GLY A 146 8.66 -2.58 33.04
CA GLY A 146 10.09 -2.71 32.72
C GLY A 146 10.35 -3.18 31.29
N TRP A 147 9.45 -4.00 30.74
CA TRP A 147 9.51 -4.48 29.35
C TRP A 147 9.45 -3.34 28.33
N ILE A 148 8.62 -2.32 28.54
CA ILE A 148 8.51 -1.15 27.64
C ILE A 148 9.80 -0.33 27.67
N ARG A 149 10.47 -0.28 28.83
CA ARG A 149 11.78 0.39 28.97
C ARG A 149 12.88 -0.35 28.22
N VAL A 150 12.85 -1.68 28.21
CA VAL A 150 13.76 -2.53 27.42
C VAL A 150 13.45 -2.40 25.94
N PHE A 151 12.18 -2.40 25.53
CA PHE A 151 11.78 -2.27 24.13
C PHE A 151 12.20 -0.92 23.53
N ARG A 152 12.13 0.15 24.31
CA ARG A 152 12.67 1.48 23.94
C ARG A 152 14.20 1.50 23.82
N LYS A 153 14.90 0.61 24.52
CA LYS A 153 16.37 0.44 24.45
C LYS A 153 16.80 -0.52 23.34
N LEU A 154 15.96 -1.46 22.93
CA LEU A 154 16.23 -2.30 21.77
C LEU A 154 16.47 -1.39 20.58
N SER A 155 17.57 -1.59 19.87
CA SER A 155 17.96 -0.68 18.82
C SER A 155 16.88 -0.69 17.74
N PHE A 156 16.18 0.44 17.59
CA PHE A 156 15.19 0.68 16.52
C PHE A 156 15.65 0.16 15.15
N LYS A 157 16.96 0.24 14.90
CA LYS A 157 17.65 -0.33 13.74
C LYS A 157 17.38 -1.84 13.55
N LEU A 158 17.42 -2.65 14.61
CA LEU A 158 17.12 -4.08 14.56
C LEU A 158 15.66 -4.35 14.18
N ILE A 159 14.71 -3.59 14.75
CA ILE A 159 13.28 -3.78 14.45
C ILE A 159 13.01 -3.49 12.98
N ILE A 160 13.50 -2.36 12.46
CA ILE A 160 13.35 -2.03 11.03
C ILE A 160 14.02 -3.10 10.17
N PHE A 161 15.23 -3.52 10.53
CA PHE A 161 15.98 -4.50 9.76
C PHE A 161 15.23 -5.84 9.65
N ILE A 162 14.70 -6.35 10.77
CA ILE A 162 13.91 -7.59 10.79
C ILE A 162 12.62 -7.43 9.98
N CYS A 163 11.88 -6.33 10.18
CA CYS A 163 10.65 -6.07 9.42
C CYS A 163 10.93 -5.96 7.91
N SER A 164 12.01 -5.26 7.53
CA SER A 164 12.41 -5.12 6.14
C SER A 164 12.78 -6.46 5.51
N ILE A 165 13.49 -7.33 6.23
CA ILE A 165 13.85 -8.67 5.73
C ILE A 165 12.60 -9.52 5.52
N LEU A 166 11.72 -9.61 6.52
CA LEU A 166 10.51 -10.42 6.44
C LEU A 166 9.61 -9.99 5.28
N LEU A 167 9.44 -8.68 5.09
CA LEU A 167 8.62 -8.14 4.01
C LEU A 167 9.29 -8.33 2.64
N THR A 168 10.61 -8.16 2.53
CA THR A 168 11.32 -8.42 1.28
C THR A 168 11.22 -9.88 0.88
N SER A 169 11.39 -10.80 1.84
CA SER A 169 11.26 -12.24 1.61
C SER A 169 9.85 -12.66 1.17
N LEU A 170 8.81 -11.98 1.65
CA LEU A 170 7.42 -12.25 1.23
C LEU A 170 7.17 -11.88 -0.24
N TYR A 171 7.76 -10.79 -0.74
CA TYR A 171 7.57 -10.33 -2.11
C TYR A 171 8.66 -10.79 -3.08
N TYR A 172 9.70 -11.48 -2.60
CA TYR A 172 10.73 -12.06 -3.45
C TYR A 172 10.18 -13.11 -4.45
N PRO A 173 9.29 -14.05 -4.06
CA PRO A 173 8.73 -15.02 -4.99
C PRO A 173 7.94 -14.36 -6.11
N TYR A 174 7.25 -13.25 -5.80
CA TYR A 174 6.55 -12.43 -6.79
C TYR A 174 7.54 -11.92 -7.85
N PHE A 175 8.68 -11.36 -7.46
CA PHE A 175 9.72 -10.91 -8.40
C PHE A 175 10.30 -12.08 -9.21
N SER A 176 10.67 -13.19 -8.57
CA SER A 176 11.26 -14.35 -9.26
C SER A 176 10.29 -15.05 -10.23
N SER A 177 8.98 -14.93 -10.00
CA SER A 177 7.95 -15.50 -10.87
C SER A 177 7.69 -14.69 -12.14
N THR A 178 8.24 -13.47 -12.23
CA THR A 178 8.04 -12.61 -13.40
C THR A 178 9.00 -12.95 -14.52
N GLN A 179 8.47 -13.11 -15.74
CA GLN A 179 9.28 -13.34 -16.92
C GLN A 179 9.11 -12.19 -17.92
N LEU A 180 10.23 -11.75 -18.50
CA LEU A 180 10.25 -10.74 -19.56
C LEU A 180 10.27 -11.46 -20.91
N VAL A 181 9.10 -11.58 -21.53
CA VAL A 181 8.94 -12.28 -22.80
C VAL A 181 8.98 -11.28 -23.94
N ARG A 182 9.55 -11.68 -25.08
CA ARG A 182 9.66 -10.81 -26.26
C ARG A 182 8.26 -10.58 -26.86
N SER A 183 7.87 -9.32 -27.01
CA SER A 183 6.57 -8.95 -27.56
C SER A 183 6.50 -9.21 -29.06
N GLN A 184 5.48 -9.95 -29.52
CA GLN A 184 5.24 -10.26 -30.93
C GLN A 184 4.31 -9.25 -31.63
N GLY A 185 3.72 -8.30 -30.90
CA GLY A 185 2.60 -7.47 -31.36
C GLY A 185 2.96 -6.33 -32.32
N CYS A 186 3.71 -6.57 -33.39
CA CYS A 186 3.70 -5.61 -34.50
C CYS A 186 3.42 -6.36 -35.79
N GLU A 187 2.32 -5.97 -36.45
CA GLU A 187 2.00 -6.44 -37.78
C GLU A 187 3.15 -6.09 -38.76
N TYR A 188 3.34 -6.97 -39.72
CA TYR A 188 4.46 -7.07 -40.66
C TYR A 188 5.04 -5.70 -41.12
N ASN A 189 6.38 -5.62 -41.10
CA ASN A 189 7.24 -4.60 -41.74
C ASN A 189 7.55 -3.27 -41.04
N LYS A 190 7.09 -3.00 -39.81
CA LYS A 190 7.61 -1.84 -39.06
C LYS A 190 8.73 -2.26 -38.09
N GLN A 191 9.97 -2.01 -38.50
CA GLN A 191 11.12 -2.14 -37.58
C GLN A 191 11.04 -1.03 -36.53
N THR A 192 11.02 -1.45 -35.27
CA THR A 192 11.05 -0.55 -34.12
C THR A 192 12.50 -0.25 -33.75
N THR A 193 12.76 0.92 -33.16
CA THR A 193 14.14 1.32 -32.78
C THR A 193 14.71 0.44 -31.66
N TYR A 194 13.86 -0.28 -30.94
CA TYR A 194 14.24 -1.14 -29.81
C TYR A 194 13.50 -2.48 -29.82
N LYS A 195 14.15 -3.53 -29.29
CA LYS A 195 13.49 -4.81 -29.03
C LYS A 195 12.45 -4.65 -27.92
N ARG A 196 11.25 -5.18 -28.16
CA ARG A 196 10.09 -5.04 -27.29
C ARG A 196 9.92 -6.23 -26.37
N PHE A 197 9.55 -5.95 -25.13
CA PHE A 197 9.30 -6.94 -24.09
C PHE A 197 7.96 -6.66 -23.40
N ASP A 198 7.27 -7.73 -23.05
CA ASP A 198 6.11 -7.74 -22.19
C ASP A 198 6.40 -8.51 -20.91
N ILE A 199 5.67 -8.17 -19.85
CA ILE A 199 5.80 -8.83 -18.57
C ILE A 199 4.74 -9.93 -18.56
N GLU A 200 5.19 -11.18 -18.57
CA GLU A 200 4.33 -12.33 -18.39
C GLU A 200 4.40 -12.76 -16.93
N PHE A 201 3.21 -12.92 -16.34
CA PHE A 201 3.05 -13.39 -14.98
C PHE A 201 2.39 -14.75 -15.02
N ASP A 202 2.82 -15.65 -14.14
CA ASP A 202 1.97 -16.76 -13.77
C ASP A 202 0.65 -16.21 -13.20
N LYS A 203 -0.47 -16.55 -13.87
CA LYS A 203 -1.79 -15.98 -13.59
C LYS A 203 -2.25 -16.30 -12.18
N GLU A 204 -1.86 -17.46 -11.64
CA GLU A 204 -2.25 -17.87 -10.29
C GLU A 204 -1.47 -17.07 -9.24
N THR A 205 -0.14 -17.04 -9.36
CA THR A 205 0.72 -16.28 -8.46
C THR A 205 0.35 -14.78 -8.45
N GLY A 206 0.17 -14.17 -9.62
CA GLY A 206 -0.20 -12.75 -9.72
C GLY A 206 -1.54 -12.40 -9.06
N LYS A 207 -2.54 -13.29 -9.15
CA LYS A 207 -3.84 -13.12 -8.48
C LYS A 207 -3.70 -13.16 -6.96
N VAL A 208 -2.96 -14.13 -6.43
CA VAL A 208 -2.76 -14.30 -4.98
C VAL A 208 -2.13 -13.05 -4.35
N TYR A 209 -1.04 -12.53 -4.93
CA TYR A 209 -0.39 -11.32 -4.38
C TYR A 209 -1.27 -10.06 -4.51
N THR A 210 -2.07 -9.97 -5.57
CA THR A 210 -3.03 -8.86 -5.72
C THR A 210 -4.15 -8.94 -4.68
N MET A 211 -4.61 -10.15 -4.34
CA MET A 211 -5.57 -10.37 -3.26
C MET A 211 -4.97 -10.03 -1.89
N ILE A 212 -3.76 -10.50 -1.58
CA ILE A 212 -3.07 -10.20 -0.31
C ILE A 212 -2.93 -8.69 -0.13
N ASP A 213 -2.53 -7.98 -1.17
CA ASP A 213 -2.41 -6.52 -1.16
C ASP A 213 -3.77 -5.82 -0.97
N GLY A 214 -4.83 -6.33 -1.60
CA GLY A 214 -6.18 -5.82 -1.42
C GLY A 214 -6.67 -5.99 0.03
N TYR A 215 -6.58 -7.21 0.56
CA TYR A 215 -7.04 -7.53 1.92
C TYR A 215 -6.25 -6.81 3.00
N SER A 216 -4.92 -6.74 2.88
CA SER A 216 -4.09 -5.97 3.81
C SER A 216 -4.48 -4.50 3.79
N SER A 217 -4.65 -3.88 2.62
CA SER A 217 -5.06 -2.48 2.51
C SER A 217 -6.42 -2.22 3.18
N ILE A 218 -7.40 -3.11 2.99
CA ILE A 218 -8.72 -2.99 3.64
C ILE A 218 -8.58 -3.13 5.16
N GLY A 219 -7.87 -4.17 5.62
CA GLY A 219 -7.66 -4.42 7.05
C GLY A 219 -7.01 -3.25 7.76
N PHE A 220 -5.94 -2.68 7.19
CA PHE A 220 -5.29 -1.50 7.76
C PHE A 220 -6.16 -0.24 7.72
N SER A 221 -7.00 -0.08 6.70
CA SER A 221 -7.95 1.04 6.63
C SER A 221 -8.97 0.97 7.77
N ILE A 222 -9.47 -0.23 8.09
CA ILE A 222 -10.38 -0.45 9.22
C ILE A 222 -9.67 -0.15 10.54
N LEU A 223 -8.43 -0.63 10.72
CA LEU A 223 -7.64 -0.35 11.93
C LEU A 223 -7.45 1.16 12.12
N PHE A 224 -7.06 1.87 11.06
CA PHE A 224 -6.88 3.32 11.10
C PHE A 224 -8.16 4.07 11.47
N ILE A 225 -9.30 3.69 10.88
CA ILE A 225 -10.60 4.30 11.23
C ILE A 225 -10.96 4.03 12.69
N SER A 226 -10.73 2.81 13.18
CA SER A 226 -11.01 2.45 14.58
C SER A 226 -10.16 3.26 15.57
N GLU A 227 -8.89 3.53 15.24
CA GLU A 227 -8.03 4.42 16.02
C GLU A 227 -8.55 5.86 16.04
N MET A 228 -8.96 6.39 14.88
CA MET A 228 -9.51 7.74 14.78
C MET A 228 -10.79 7.89 15.60
N ILE A 229 -11.68 6.90 15.59
CA ILE A 229 -12.89 6.87 16.42
C ILE A 229 -12.53 6.83 17.91
N SER A 230 -11.55 6.00 18.30
CA SER A 230 -11.09 5.89 19.69
C SER A 230 -10.51 7.22 20.20
N LEU A 231 -9.69 7.90 19.38
CA LEU A 231 -9.15 9.23 19.70
C LEU A 231 -10.26 10.28 19.81
N TYR A 232 -11.23 10.27 18.91
CA TYR A 232 -12.35 11.21 18.93
C TYR A 232 -13.25 11.01 20.16
N SER A 233 -13.58 9.76 20.50
CA SER A 233 -14.38 9.41 21.68
C SER A 233 -13.70 9.88 22.98
N LYS A 234 -12.38 9.66 23.10
CA LYS A 234 -11.61 10.09 24.28
C LYS A 234 -11.53 11.61 24.42
N LYS A 235 -11.45 12.35 23.30
CA LYS A 235 -11.45 13.82 23.29
C LYS A 235 -12.80 14.41 23.73
N ASN A 236 -13.91 13.70 23.50
CA ASN A 236 -15.25 14.13 23.90
C ASN A 236 -15.63 13.74 25.35
N HIS A 237 -14.82 12.92 26.04
CA HIS A 237 -14.94 12.64 27.48
C HIS A 237 -13.76 13.18 28.34
N PRO A 238 -13.39 14.47 28.31
CA PRO A 238 -12.32 15.00 29.15
C PRO A 238 -12.74 15.20 30.63
N ILE A 239 -14.02 15.06 30.98
CA ILE A 239 -14.58 15.59 32.24
C ILE A 239 -14.67 14.55 33.39
N MET A 240 -14.62 13.24 33.12
CA MET A 240 -14.83 12.23 34.19
C MET A 240 -13.56 11.89 35.00
N LEU A 241 -12.36 12.17 34.48
CA LEU A 241 -11.10 11.83 35.19
C LEU A 241 -10.58 12.94 36.11
N SER A 242 -11.10 14.17 36.04
CA SER A 242 -10.72 15.24 36.98
C SER A 242 -11.51 15.19 38.31
N LYS A 243 -12.64 14.47 38.37
CA LYS A 243 -13.39 14.28 39.62
C LYS A 243 -12.77 13.22 40.54
N TYR A 244 -12.09 12.21 39.99
CA TYR A 244 -11.53 11.13 40.82
C TYR A 244 -10.17 11.46 41.47
N LYS A 245 -9.54 12.58 41.09
CA LYS A 245 -8.24 13.01 41.63
C LYS A 245 -8.35 14.14 42.67
N LYS A 246 -9.58 14.57 43.02
CA LYS A 246 -9.80 15.60 44.04
C LYS A 246 -10.22 15.04 45.41
N ASP A 247 -10.51 13.74 45.49
CA ASP A 247 -11.01 13.08 46.72
C ASP A 247 -10.06 11.99 47.26
N LYS A 248 -8.74 12.13 47.06
CA LYS A 248 -7.71 11.33 47.76
C LYS A 248 -6.54 12.19 48.20
#